data_AF-A0A9E5QJP4-F1
#
_entry.id   AF-A0A9E5QJP4-F1
#
_cell.length_a   1.000
_cell.length_b   1.000
_cell.length_c   1.000
_cell.angle_alpha   90.00
_cell.angle_beta   90.00
_cell.angle_gamma   90.00
#
_symmetry.space_group_name_H-M   'P 1'
#
loop_
_entity.id
_entity.type
_entity.pdbx_description
1 polymer ?
#
loop_
_entity_poly.entity_id
_entity_poly.type
_entity_poly.pdbx_seq_one_letter_code
_entity_poly.pdbx_strand_id
1 'polypeptide(L)'
;DKPLEELATALVQELRIGGKTREERGVLLLYDVSGSRLKIEVGYGLEGIFPDAFVNYLVRDHARLFFASGDLSVGLRLMLRLLQHRVREAVLGDAFDPTVLKGLPSATYLSGGAGVTSAVPRVDGAPAVPAGRLDPALRERLVAQDSPHDAFARYLEWLARPVYDPDVDLFTTDTRRYLAQFPLSPAYAEFILMGELGKRFTLVERGDLAILFFTGTPFTSPHFFVRESGKWRMDIAAEVRNTREFAGGRFNWGYVGTNDAYSRAFADLLVNLRGVRRFRDGDNREIPVRGLQGS
;
A
#
# COMPACT_ATOMS: atom_id res chain seq x y z
N ASP A 1 -19.18 -32.37 6.35
CA ASP A 1 -18.49 -31.13 5.97
C ASP A 1 -19.21 -30.44 4.84
N LYS A 2 -19.61 -29.18 5.03
CA LYS A 2 -20.06 -28.33 3.92
C LYS A 2 -18.82 -27.79 3.19
N PRO A 3 -18.79 -27.75 1.85
CA PRO A 3 -17.80 -26.97 1.10
C PRO A 3 -17.71 -25.53 1.64
N LEU A 4 -16.52 -24.94 1.62
CA LEU A 4 -16.27 -23.60 2.19
C LEU A 4 -17.17 -22.52 1.55
N GLU A 5 -17.48 -22.71 0.28
CA GLU A 5 -18.36 -21.88 -0.55
C GLU A 5 -19.81 -21.93 -0.07
N GLU A 6 -20.31 -23.14 0.23
CA GLU A 6 -21.66 -23.32 0.79
C GLU A 6 -21.77 -22.74 2.20
N LEU A 7 -20.72 -22.90 3.00
CA LEU A 7 -20.64 -22.30 4.34
C LEU A 7 -20.64 -20.77 4.27
N ALA A 8 -19.82 -20.17 3.42
CA ALA A 8 -19.77 -18.72 3.25
C ALA A 8 -21.13 -18.16 2.78
N THR A 9 -21.77 -18.84 1.82
CA THR A 9 -23.10 -18.46 1.34
C THR A 9 -24.14 -18.50 2.45
N ALA A 10 -24.14 -19.59 3.24
CA ALA A 10 -25.04 -19.74 4.38
C ALA A 10 -24.80 -18.65 5.44
N LEU A 11 -23.55 -18.36 5.78
CA LEU A 11 -23.19 -17.33 6.76
C LEU A 11 -23.61 -15.93 6.32
N VAL A 12 -23.42 -15.57 5.05
CA VAL A 12 -23.90 -14.26 4.54
C VAL A 12 -25.41 -14.13 4.71
N GLN A 13 -26.17 -15.20 4.47
CA GLN A 13 -27.63 -15.20 4.64
C GLN A 13 -28.04 -15.17 6.12
N GLU A 14 -27.45 -16.04 6.93
CA GLU A 14 -27.75 -16.18 8.36
C GLU A 14 -27.41 -14.89 9.14
N LEU A 15 -26.23 -14.33 8.89
CA LEU A 15 -25.75 -13.10 9.53
C LEU A 15 -26.27 -11.83 8.85
N ARG A 16 -27.03 -11.96 7.75
CA ARG A 16 -27.56 -10.83 6.95
C ARG A 16 -26.47 -9.83 6.55
N ILE A 17 -25.32 -10.35 6.13
CA ILE A 17 -24.19 -9.54 5.65
C ILE A 17 -24.59 -8.91 4.32
N GLY A 18 -24.59 -7.57 4.27
CA GLY A 18 -25.13 -6.86 3.12
C GLY A 18 -26.65 -6.85 3.09
N GLY A 19 -27.29 -6.93 4.25
CA GLY A 19 -28.72 -6.68 4.44
C GLY A 19 -29.63 -7.85 4.11
N LYS A 20 -30.93 -7.56 3.93
CA LYS A 20 -31.96 -8.60 3.73
C LYS A 20 -32.06 -9.05 2.28
N THR A 21 -31.69 -8.19 1.35
CA THR A 21 -31.84 -8.42 -0.09
C THR A 21 -30.53 -8.78 -0.78
N ARG A 22 -29.37 -8.63 -0.10
CA ARG A 22 -28.01 -8.74 -0.65
C ARG A 22 -27.66 -7.66 -1.69
N GLU A 23 -28.62 -6.82 -2.07
CA GLU A 23 -28.40 -5.59 -2.83
C GLU A 23 -27.76 -4.50 -1.95
N GLU A 24 -27.73 -4.70 -0.63
CA GLU A 24 -27.05 -3.78 0.28
C GLU A 24 -25.54 -4.06 0.38
N ARG A 25 -24.84 -3.20 1.14
CA ARG A 25 -23.38 -3.16 1.14
C ARG A 25 -22.80 -4.05 2.25
N GLY A 26 -22.33 -5.24 1.90
CA GLY A 26 -21.65 -6.15 2.82
C GLY A 26 -20.56 -6.99 2.17
N VAL A 27 -19.52 -7.29 2.95
CA VAL A 27 -18.43 -8.20 2.56
C VAL A 27 -18.24 -9.19 3.70
N LEU A 28 -18.18 -10.48 3.38
CA LEU A 28 -17.72 -11.51 4.29
C LEU A 28 -16.31 -11.94 3.87
N LEU A 29 -15.39 -11.92 4.84
CA LEU A 29 -14.10 -12.57 4.74
C LEU A 29 -14.15 -13.78 5.68
N LEU A 30 -14.08 -14.98 5.11
CA LEU A 30 -14.13 -16.25 5.83
C LEU A 30 -12.81 -16.98 5.65
N TYR A 31 -12.14 -17.26 6.77
CA TYR A 31 -10.87 -17.98 6.78
C TYR A 31 -11.01 -19.33 7.49
N ASP A 32 -10.72 -20.42 6.76
CA ASP A 32 -10.60 -21.77 7.28
C ASP A 32 -9.15 -22.01 7.73
N VAL A 33 -8.93 -21.92 9.04
CA VAL A 33 -7.62 -22.06 9.68
C VAL A 33 -6.98 -23.43 9.41
N SER A 34 -7.77 -24.50 9.47
CA SER A 34 -7.27 -25.88 9.32
C SER A 34 -6.91 -26.17 7.87
N GLY A 35 -7.74 -25.71 6.93
CA GLY A 35 -7.51 -25.88 5.50
C GLY A 35 -6.58 -24.85 4.88
N SER A 36 -6.21 -23.78 5.60
CA SER A 36 -5.52 -22.60 5.07
C SER A 36 -6.21 -22.02 3.83
N ARG A 37 -7.55 -21.97 3.86
CA ARG A 37 -8.38 -21.49 2.73
C ARG A 37 -9.04 -20.17 3.10
N LEU A 38 -9.06 -19.24 2.16
CA LEU A 38 -9.75 -17.97 2.29
C LEU A 38 -10.88 -17.88 1.28
N LYS A 39 -12.04 -17.40 1.74
CA LYS A 39 -13.18 -17.06 0.92
C LYS A 39 -13.58 -15.61 1.18
N ILE A 40 -13.82 -14.88 0.10
CA ILE A 40 -14.42 -13.54 0.15
C ILE A 40 -15.77 -13.63 -0.57
N GLU A 41 -16.82 -13.15 0.09
CA GLU A 41 -18.14 -12.93 -0.52
C GLU A 41 -18.42 -11.43 -0.52
N VAL A 42 -18.76 -10.90 -1.69
CA VAL A 42 -19.11 -9.49 -1.88
C VAL A 42 -20.59 -9.42 -2.23
N GLY A 43 -21.36 -8.63 -1.49
CA GLY A 43 -22.77 -8.39 -1.83
C GLY A 43 -22.90 -7.54 -3.10
N TYR A 44 -24.01 -7.71 -3.83
CA TYR A 44 -24.27 -7.05 -5.12
C TYR A 44 -24.13 -5.53 -5.05
N GLY A 45 -24.51 -4.91 -3.92
CA GLY A 45 -24.38 -3.47 -3.69
C GLY A 45 -22.94 -2.93 -3.66
N LEU A 46 -21.93 -3.80 -3.72
CA LEU A 46 -20.51 -3.47 -3.69
C LEU A 46 -19.73 -3.92 -4.93
N GLU A 47 -20.33 -4.57 -5.91
CA GLU A 47 -19.62 -5.04 -7.12
C GLU A 47 -18.98 -3.87 -7.90
N GLY A 48 -19.62 -2.70 -7.92
CA GLY A 48 -19.02 -1.49 -8.51
C GLY A 48 -17.82 -0.94 -7.73
N ILE A 49 -17.67 -1.29 -6.45
CA ILE A 49 -16.53 -0.91 -5.60
C ILE A 49 -15.45 -1.99 -5.66
N PHE A 50 -15.85 -3.26 -5.57
CA PHE A 50 -15.00 -4.43 -5.57
C PHE A 50 -15.29 -5.28 -6.82
N PRO A 51 -14.83 -4.84 -8.01
CA PRO A 51 -15.06 -5.61 -9.22
C PRO A 51 -14.30 -6.94 -9.19
N ASP A 52 -14.73 -7.90 -9.99
CA ASP A 52 -14.17 -9.26 -10.06
C ASP A 52 -12.65 -9.27 -10.20
N ALA A 53 -12.07 -8.38 -11.01
CA ALA A 53 -10.62 -8.28 -11.18
C ALA A 53 -9.90 -7.99 -9.84
N PHE A 54 -10.45 -7.10 -9.02
CA PHE A 54 -9.89 -6.76 -7.72
C PHE A 54 -10.07 -7.90 -6.70
N VAL A 55 -11.26 -8.51 -6.66
CA VAL A 55 -11.54 -9.64 -5.75
C VAL A 55 -10.67 -10.85 -6.10
N ASN A 56 -10.54 -11.16 -7.39
CA ASN A 56 -9.68 -12.24 -7.89
C ASN A 56 -8.22 -12.00 -7.48
N TYR A 57 -7.72 -10.78 -7.65
CA TYR A 57 -6.38 -10.40 -7.19
C TYR A 57 -6.22 -10.60 -5.67
N LEU A 58 -7.17 -10.11 -4.86
CA LEU A 58 -7.10 -10.25 -3.40
C LEU A 58 -7.01 -11.72 -2.95
N VAL A 59 -7.84 -12.59 -3.54
CA VAL A 59 -7.96 -13.99 -3.14
C VAL A 59 -6.86 -14.85 -3.75
N ARG A 60 -6.48 -14.64 -5.01
CA ARG A 60 -5.53 -15.52 -5.72
C ARG A 60 -4.09 -15.09 -5.53
N ASP A 61 -3.84 -13.79 -5.48
CA ASP A 61 -2.49 -13.25 -5.57
C ASP A 61 -2.04 -12.74 -4.20
N HIS A 62 -2.81 -11.80 -3.63
CA HIS A 62 -2.45 -11.18 -2.36
C HIS A 62 -2.56 -12.13 -1.16
N ALA A 63 -3.61 -12.97 -1.12
CA ALA A 63 -3.78 -13.95 -0.04
C ALA A 63 -2.61 -14.95 0.01
N ARG A 64 -1.98 -15.29 -1.12
CA ARG A 64 -0.79 -16.16 -1.12
C ARG A 64 0.40 -15.50 -0.45
N LEU A 65 0.66 -14.22 -0.74
CA LEU A 65 1.72 -13.44 -0.09
C LEU A 65 1.47 -13.33 1.41
N PHE A 66 0.20 -13.16 1.80
CA PHE A 66 -0.24 -13.18 3.19
C PHE A 66 0.09 -14.52 3.86
N PHE A 67 -0.35 -15.62 3.28
CA PHE A 67 -0.15 -16.92 3.87
C PHE A 67 1.33 -17.31 3.95
N ALA A 68 2.13 -16.94 2.94
CA ALA A 68 3.56 -17.19 2.91
C ALA A 68 4.34 -16.44 4.01
N SER A 69 3.75 -15.39 4.59
CA SER A 69 4.40 -14.60 5.65
C SER A 69 4.38 -15.26 7.03
N GLY A 70 3.65 -16.37 7.21
CA GLY A 70 3.55 -17.09 8.49
C GLY A 70 2.72 -16.39 9.58
N ASP A 71 2.46 -15.08 9.45
CA ASP A 71 1.63 -14.30 10.39
C ASP A 71 0.25 -13.98 9.80
N LEU A 72 -0.74 -14.78 10.24
CA LEU A 72 -2.15 -14.64 9.86
C LEU A 72 -2.78 -13.32 10.33
N SER A 73 -2.26 -12.70 11.39
CA SER A 73 -2.77 -11.42 11.88
C SER A 73 -2.31 -10.27 10.97
N VAL A 74 -1.04 -10.29 10.55
CA VAL A 74 -0.45 -9.26 9.70
C VAL A 74 -1.14 -9.16 8.35
N GLY A 75 -1.24 -10.24 7.57
CA GLY A 75 -1.84 -10.07 6.25
C GLY A 75 -3.36 -10.03 6.25
N LEU A 76 -4.09 -10.46 7.29
CA LEU A 76 -5.50 -10.09 7.43
C LEU A 76 -5.62 -8.56 7.58
N ARG A 77 -4.77 -7.92 8.39
CA ARG A 77 -4.73 -6.46 8.49
C ARG A 77 -4.40 -5.80 7.14
N LEU A 78 -3.44 -6.32 6.37
CA LEU A 78 -3.07 -5.76 5.06
C LEU A 78 -4.20 -5.93 4.03
N MET A 79 -4.88 -7.08 4.04
CA MET A 79 -6.04 -7.31 3.19
C MET A 79 -7.19 -6.36 3.51
N LEU A 80 -7.46 -6.13 4.80
CA LEU A 80 -8.42 -5.12 5.24
C LEU A 80 -8.01 -3.71 4.81
N ARG A 81 -6.70 -3.38 4.83
CA ARG A 81 -6.20 -2.10 4.32
C ARG A 81 -6.41 -1.95 2.81
N LEU A 82 -6.21 -3.01 2.01
CA LEU A 82 -6.50 -2.98 0.58
C LEU A 82 -7.99 -2.78 0.30
N LEU A 83 -8.86 -3.50 1.01
CA LEU A 83 -10.32 -3.31 0.92
C LEU A 83 -10.69 -1.87 1.29
N GLN A 84 -10.16 -1.35 2.39
CA GLN A 84 -10.39 0.03 2.83
C GLN A 84 -9.88 1.05 1.81
N HIS A 85 -8.70 0.85 1.23
CA HIS A 85 -8.14 1.72 0.21
C HIS A 85 -9.05 1.78 -1.01
N ARG A 86 -9.50 0.61 -1.50
CA ARG A 86 -10.42 0.52 -2.64
C ARG A 86 -11.77 1.18 -2.38
N VAL A 87 -12.34 1.02 -1.17
CA VAL A 87 -13.55 1.75 -0.77
C VAL A 87 -13.34 3.25 -0.82
N ARG A 88 -12.19 3.74 -0.31
CA ARG A 88 -11.89 5.18 -0.30
C ARG A 88 -11.75 5.74 -1.71
N GLU A 89 -11.03 5.06 -2.59
CA GLU A 89 -10.95 5.43 -4.01
C GLU A 89 -12.34 5.50 -4.65
N ALA A 90 -13.16 4.44 -4.50
CA ALA A 90 -14.50 4.40 -5.07
C ALA A 90 -15.42 5.52 -4.55
N VAL A 91 -15.32 5.86 -3.27
CA VAL A 91 -16.09 6.96 -2.66
C VAL A 91 -15.67 8.33 -3.22
N LEU A 92 -14.42 8.48 -3.67
CA LEU A 92 -13.96 9.68 -4.37
C LEU A 92 -14.24 9.67 -5.89
N GLY A 93 -14.94 8.64 -6.38
CA GLY A 93 -15.29 8.50 -7.80
C GLY A 93 -14.23 7.77 -8.65
N ASP A 94 -13.16 7.26 -8.03
CA ASP A 94 -12.09 6.58 -8.74
C ASP A 94 -12.47 5.11 -8.97
N ALA A 95 -12.68 4.73 -10.24
CA ALA A 95 -12.88 3.33 -10.64
C ALA A 95 -11.60 2.51 -10.45
N PHE A 96 -11.76 1.20 -10.23
CA PHE A 96 -10.60 0.31 -10.19
C PHE A 96 -10.05 0.12 -11.62
N ASP A 97 -8.79 0.49 -11.84
CA ASP A 97 -8.09 0.22 -13.09
C ASP A 97 -7.35 -1.13 -13.00
N PRO A 98 -7.82 -2.19 -13.68
CA PRO A 98 -7.17 -3.50 -13.61
C PRO A 98 -5.79 -3.53 -14.27
N THR A 99 -5.39 -2.51 -15.03
CA THR A 99 -4.05 -2.47 -15.64
C THR A 99 -2.94 -2.35 -14.61
N VAL A 100 -3.23 -1.79 -13.42
CA VAL A 100 -2.28 -1.71 -12.28
C VAL A 100 -1.76 -3.10 -11.90
N LEU A 101 -2.59 -4.13 -12.02
CA LEU A 101 -2.25 -5.50 -11.67
C LEU A 101 -1.11 -6.07 -12.53
N LYS A 102 -0.96 -5.59 -13.77
CA LYS A 102 0.13 -6.03 -14.67
C LYS A 102 1.51 -5.59 -14.20
N GLY A 103 1.58 -4.53 -13.39
CA GLY A 103 2.83 -4.02 -12.82
C GLY A 103 3.19 -4.64 -11.48
N LEU A 104 2.34 -5.52 -10.92
CA LEU A 104 2.59 -6.13 -9.62
C LEU A 104 3.44 -7.40 -9.75
N PRO A 105 4.33 -7.67 -8.77
CA PRO A 105 5.14 -8.88 -8.76
C PRO A 105 4.28 -10.14 -8.69
N SER A 106 3.16 -10.07 -7.97
CA SER A 106 2.23 -11.18 -7.79
C SER A 106 1.67 -11.71 -9.12
N ALA A 107 1.54 -10.85 -10.14
CA ALA A 107 1.14 -11.24 -11.49
C ALA A 107 2.17 -12.14 -12.20
N THR A 108 3.43 -12.18 -11.77
CA THR A 108 4.46 -13.06 -12.37
C THR A 108 4.29 -14.52 -11.91
N TYR A 109 3.66 -14.76 -10.76
CA TYR A 109 3.32 -16.12 -10.29
C TYR A 109 2.14 -16.75 -11.07
N LEU A 110 1.60 -16.06 -12.09
CA LEU A 110 0.52 -16.55 -12.95
C LEU A 110 0.99 -17.54 -14.05
N SER A 111 2.30 -17.69 -14.29
CA SER A 111 2.81 -18.58 -15.35
C SER A 111 2.71 -20.08 -15.02
N GLY A 112 2.36 -20.45 -13.78
CA GLY A 112 2.06 -21.83 -13.40
C GLY A 112 0.55 -22.05 -13.35
N GLY A 113 -0.06 -22.46 -14.46
CA GLY A 113 -1.49 -22.72 -14.54
C GLY A 113 -1.95 -23.74 -13.50
N ALA A 114 -2.68 -23.27 -12.49
CA ALA A 114 -3.67 -24.02 -11.69
C ALA A 114 -4.21 -23.04 -10.64
N GLY A 115 -5.51 -23.12 -10.33
CA GLY A 115 -6.00 -22.59 -9.07
C GLY A 115 -5.23 -23.29 -7.95
N VAL A 116 -4.32 -22.57 -7.30
CA VAL A 116 -3.56 -23.13 -6.18
C VAL A 116 -4.44 -23.05 -4.94
N THR A 117 -5.05 -24.18 -4.61
CA THR A 117 -5.66 -24.55 -3.32
C THR A 117 -4.62 -25.08 -2.33
N SER A 118 -3.36 -24.64 -2.42
CA SER A 118 -2.29 -25.20 -1.59
C SER A 118 -2.29 -24.59 -0.21
N ALA A 119 -2.34 -25.47 0.80
CA ALA A 119 -2.09 -25.14 2.18
C ALA A 119 -0.72 -24.49 2.31
N VAL A 120 -0.67 -23.35 2.99
CA VAL A 120 0.59 -22.67 3.28
C VAL A 120 0.96 -22.99 4.73
N PRO A 121 2.21 -23.42 5.01
CA PRO A 121 2.60 -23.86 6.33
C PRO A 121 2.39 -22.76 7.39
N ARG A 122 1.71 -23.12 8.47
CA ARG A 122 1.55 -22.28 9.66
C ARG A 122 2.91 -22.15 10.36
N VAL A 123 3.35 -20.92 10.60
CA VAL A 123 4.51 -20.65 11.48
C VAL A 123 4.04 -19.68 12.56
N ASP A 124 3.56 -20.22 13.67
CA ASP A 124 3.24 -19.42 14.85
C ASP A 124 4.53 -18.70 15.33
N GLY A 125 4.49 -17.36 15.40
CA GLY A 125 5.64 -16.55 15.81
C GLY A 125 6.68 -16.30 14.71
N ALA A 126 6.27 -16.26 13.44
CA ALA A 126 7.17 -15.93 12.33
C ALA A 126 7.91 -14.60 12.62
N PRO A 127 9.26 -14.58 12.60
CA PRO A 127 10.00 -13.34 12.74
C PRO A 127 9.62 -12.38 11.60
N ALA A 128 9.84 -11.09 11.85
CA ALA A 128 10.13 -10.10 10.82
C ALA A 128 10.68 -10.77 9.55
N VAL A 129 10.07 -10.58 8.37
CA VAL A 129 10.64 -11.06 7.10
C VAL A 129 12.11 -10.63 7.10
N PRO A 130 13.06 -11.58 7.23
CA PRO A 130 14.43 -11.20 7.47
C PRO A 130 14.89 -10.37 6.27
N ALA A 131 15.63 -9.30 6.54
CA ALA A 131 16.32 -8.58 5.48
C ALA A 131 17.15 -9.60 4.68
N GLY A 132 16.85 -9.70 3.41
CA GLY A 132 17.59 -10.50 2.45
C GLY A 132 18.57 -9.63 1.68
N ARG A 133 19.26 -10.26 0.74
CA ARG A 133 20.17 -9.58 -0.17
C ARG A 133 19.69 -9.81 -1.59
N LEU A 134 19.47 -8.73 -2.34
CA LEU A 134 19.10 -8.80 -3.74
C LEU A 134 20.28 -9.29 -4.59
N ASP A 135 19.95 -9.82 -5.77
CA ASP A 135 20.92 -10.21 -6.78
C ASP A 135 21.89 -9.05 -7.10
N PRO A 136 23.20 -9.30 -7.28
CA PRO A 136 24.17 -8.25 -7.57
C PRO A 136 23.81 -7.35 -8.76
N ALA A 137 23.33 -7.92 -9.87
CA ALA A 137 22.99 -7.13 -11.07
C ALA A 137 21.80 -6.20 -10.81
N LEU A 138 20.87 -6.60 -9.95
CA LEU A 138 19.78 -5.73 -9.52
C LEU A 138 20.26 -4.66 -8.54
N ARG A 139 21.16 -5.00 -7.61
CA ARG A 139 21.76 -4.01 -6.69
C ARG A 139 22.53 -2.93 -7.43
N GLU A 140 23.19 -3.26 -8.54
CA GLU A 140 23.85 -2.29 -9.42
C GLU A 140 22.88 -1.28 -10.05
N ARG A 141 21.60 -1.65 -10.18
CA ARG A 141 20.54 -0.74 -10.65
C ARG A 141 19.91 0.08 -9.53
N LEU A 142 19.89 -0.45 -8.31
CA LEU A 142 19.29 0.19 -7.12
C LEU A 142 20.31 1.07 -6.38
N VAL A 143 21.00 1.93 -7.13
CA VAL A 143 22.00 2.89 -6.62
C VAL A 143 21.45 4.31 -6.57
N ALA A 144 22.22 5.25 -6.03
CA ALA A 144 21.87 6.67 -6.12
C ALA A 144 21.79 7.12 -7.59
N GLN A 145 20.81 7.97 -7.91
CA GLN A 145 20.43 8.27 -9.29
C GLN A 145 20.83 9.69 -9.72
N ASP A 146 20.76 9.97 -11.03
CA ASP A 146 21.04 11.30 -11.58
C ASP A 146 19.90 12.30 -11.37
N SER A 147 18.69 11.81 -11.13
CA SER A 147 17.50 12.62 -10.84
C SER A 147 16.66 11.99 -9.71
N PRO A 148 15.88 12.78 -8.95
CA PRO A 148 14.96 12.25 -7.96
C PRO A 148 13.78 11.50 -8.62
N HIS A 149 13.45 11.85 -9.87
CA HIS A 149 12.47 11.09 -10.66
C HIS A 149 12.96 9.64 -10.91
N ASP A 150 14.22 9.46 -11.31
CA ASP A 150 14.79 8.14 -11.51
C ASP A 150 14.95 7.37 -10.19
N ALA A 151 15.27 8.09 -9.09
CA ALA A 151 15.30 7.51 -7.75
C ALA A 151 13.93 6.96 -7.34
N PHE A 152 12.85 7.70 -7.59
CA PHE A 152 11.49 7.21 -7.36
C PHE A 152 11.15 6.00 -8.24
N ALA A 153 11.56 6.00 -9.52
CA ALA A 153 11.37 4.84 -10.39
C ALA A 153 12.12 3.59 -9.88
N ARG A 154 13.34 3.76 -9.34
CA ARG A 154 14.08 2.66 -8.69
C ARG A 154 13.43 2.23 -7.37
N TYR A 155 12.80 3.14 -6.63
CA TYR A 155 12.05 2.79 -5.43
C TYR A 155 10.85 1.89 -5.74
N LEU A 156 10.07 2.22 -6.78
CA LEU A 156 8.99 1.35 -7.26
C LEU A 156 9.53 -0.01 -7.74
N GLU A 157 10.69 -0.03 -8.41
CA GLU A 157 11.37 -1.28 -8.78
C GLU A 157 11.75 -2.10 -7.54
N TRP A 158 12.27 -1.47 -6.49
CA TRP A 158 12.65 -2.12 -5.24
C TRP A 158 11.43 -2.70 -4.49
N LEU A 159 10.32 -1.96 -4.40
CA LEU A 159 9.04 -2.45 -3.86
C LEU A 159 8.52 -3.68 -4.63
N ALA A 160 8.79 -3.73 -5.94
CA ALA A 160 8.38 -4.83 -6.79
C ALA A 160 9.24 -6.10 -6.65
N ARG A 161 10.16 -6.17 -5.67
CA ARG A 161 11.02 -7.34 -5.48
C ARG A 161 10.49 -8.30 -4.41
N PRO A 162 10.64 -9.62 -4.62
CA PRO A 162 10.24 -10.60 -3.61
C PRO A 162 11.18 -10.64 -2.39
N VAL A 163 12.38 -10.07 -2.52
CA VAL A 163 13.40 -10.02 -1.46
C VAL A 163 13.50 -8.60 -0.94
N TYR A 164 13.36 -8.46 0.38
CA TYR A 164 13.53 -7.18 1.07
C TYR A 164 15.01 -6.92 1.38
N ASP A 165 15.67 -6.04 0.61
CA ASP A 165 17.06 -5.63 0.85
C ASP A 165 17.11 -4.14 1.25
N PRO A 166 17.25 -3.82 2.54
CA PRO A 166 17.29 -2.45 3.02
C PRO A 166 18.65 -1.76 2.78
N ASP A 167 19.69 -2.49 2.37
CA ASP A 167 21.05 -1.98 2.21
C ASP A 167 21.43 -1.82 0.73
N VAL A 168 20.69 -0.96 0.04
CA VAL A 168 20.95 -0.53 -1.34
C VAL A 168 21.27 0.97 -1.37
N ASP A 169 22.16 1.38 -2.28
CA ASP A 169 22.68 2.77 -2.35
C ASP A 169 21.62 3.80 -2.81
N LEU A 170 20.47 3.34 -3.30
CA LEU A 170 19.29 4.16 -3.53
C LEU A 170 18.85 4.96 -2.28
N PHE A 171 19.12 4.44 -1.08
CA PHE A 171 18.66 5.00 0.19
C PHE A 171 19.75 5.74 0.95
N THR A 172 19.39 6.85 1.61
CA THR A 172 20.29 7.54 2.55
C THR A 172 20.75 6.61 3.66
N THR A 173 21.90 6.89 4.29
CA THR A 173 22.39 6.10 5.43
C THR A 173 21.36 5.99 6.56
N ASP A 174 20.65 7.08 6.84
CA ASP A 174 19.58 7.09 7.85
C ASP A 174 18.37 6.25 7.42
N THR A 175 18.01 6.29 6.14
CA THR A 175 16.95 5.44 5.59
C THR A 175 17.32 3.97 5.68
N ARG A 176 18.55 3.57 5.32
CA ARG A 176 19.01 2.18 5.46
C ARG A 176 18.95 1.70 6.91
N ARG A 177 19.32 2.56 7.87
CA ARG A 177 19.21 2.26 9.30
C ARG A 177 17.76 2.09 9.76
N TYR A 178 16.86 2.95 9.29
CA TYR A 178 15.42 2.85 9.58
C TYR A 178 14.82 1.57 9.00
N LEU A 179 15.07 1.31 7.72
CA LEU A 179 14.57 0.14 6.99
C LEU A 179 15.12 -1.18 7.57
N ALA A 180 16.36 -1.22 8.07
CA ALA A 180 16.89 -2.39 8.76
C ALA A 180 16.07 -2.80 10.00
N GLN A 181 15.34 -1.87 10.62
CA GLN A 181 14.47 -2.12 11.77
C GLN A 181 12.99 -2.34 11.37
N PHE A 182 12.67 -2.12 10.10
CA PHE A 182 11.31 -2.18 9.57
C PHE A 182 11.21 -3.26 8.48
N PRO A 183 10.96 -4.53 8.85
CA PRO A 183 10.82 -5.60 7.87
C PRO A 183 9.60 -5.36 6.98
N LEU A 184 9.83 -5.10 5.69
CA LEU A 184 8.77 -4.96 4.71
C LEU A 184 8.42 -6.32 4.13
N SER A 185 7.24 -6.85 4.45
CA SER A 185 6.76 -8.10 3.84
C SER A 185 6.37 -7.86 2.37
N PRO A 186 6.45 -8.89 1.50
CA PRO A 186 6.01 -8.76 0.11
C PRO A 186 4.56 -8.25 -0.03
N ALA A 187 3.65 -8.72 0.84
CA ALA A 187 2.27 -8.24 0.87
C ALA A 187 2.19 -6.74 1.21
N TYR A 188 3.04 -6.25 2.13
CA TYR A 188 3.05 -4.83 2.46
C TYR A 188 3.69 -4.00 1.35
N ALA A 189 4.79 -4.47 0.75
CA ALA A 189 5.41 -3.81 -0.41
C ALA A 189 4.41 -3.65 -1.57
N GLU A 190 3.62 -4.69 -1.85
CA GLU A 190 2.60 -4.66 -2.90
C GLU A 190 1.43 -3.71 -2.57
N PHE A 191 1.04 -3.60 -1.29
CA PHE A 191 0.07 -2.58 -0.86
C PHE A 191 0.58 -1.16 -1.12
N ILE A 192 1.85 -0.88 -0.82
CA ILE A 192 2.48 0.42 -1.10
C ILE A 192 2.51 0.66 -2.61
N LEU A 193 3.01 -0.31 -3.37
CA LEU A 193 3.12 -0.24 -4.82
C LEU A 193 1.77 0.03 -5.49
N MET A 194 0.69 -0.64 -5.07
CA MET A 194 -0.67 -0.40 -5.55
C MET A 194 -1.14 1.05 -5.31
N GLY A 195 -0.73 1.68 -4.22
CA GLY A 195 -1.08 3.05 -3.87
C GLY A 195 -0.33 4.12 -4.68
N GLU A 196 0.73 3.74 -5.37
CA GLU A 196 1.71 4.65 -5.98
C GLU A 196 1.88 4.46 -7.48
N LEU A 197 1.85 3.21 -7.94
CA LEU A 197 2.14 2.85 -9.32
C LEU A 197 1.16 3.53 -10.28
N GLY A 198 1.70 4.27 -11.24
CA GLY A 198 0.92 4.99 -12.26
C GLY A 198 0.16 6.21 -11.74
N LYS A 199 0.26 6.55 -10.44
CA LYS A 199 -0.37 7.75 -9.90
C LYS A 199 0.37 8.99 -10.37
N ARG A 200 -0.38 10.04 -10.71
CA ARG A 200 0.19 11.35 -11.05
C ARG A 200 0.80 11.99 -9.81
N PHE A 201 1.91 12.69 -10.00
CA PHE A 201 2.63 13.41 -8.95
C PHE A 201 3.26 14.69 -9.50
N THR A 202 3.68 15.56 -8.59
CA THR A 202 4.55 16.71 -8.84
C THR A 202 5.84 16.50 -8.07
N LEU A 203 6.97 16.87 -8.69
CA LEU A 203 8.29 16.82 -8.10
C LEU A 203 8.89 18.22 -8.09
N VAL A 204 9.37 18.68 -6.94
CA VAL A 204 9.98 20.01 -6.78
C VAL A 204 11.38 19.86 -6.21
N GLU A 205 12.38 20.37 -6.93
CA GLU A 205 13.77 20.42 -6.49
C GLU A 205 14.13 21.82 -5.96
N ARG A 206 14.90 21.85 -4.85
CA ARG A 206 15.44 23.06 -4.23
C ARG A 206 16.87 22.77 -3.76
N GLY A 207 17.85 23.11 -4.60
CA GLY A 207 19.27 22.82 -4.33
C GLY A 207 19.51 21.32 -4.24
N ASP A 208 19.93 20.86 -3.06
CA ASP A 208 20.22 19.45 -2.77
C ASP A 208 19.03 18.70 -2.16
N LEU A 209 17.84 19.29 -2.10
CA LEU A 209 16.63 18.64 -1.61
C LEU A 209 15.58 18.55 -2.70
N ALA A 210 14.76 17.50 -2.68
CA ALA A 210 13.56 17.42 -3.48
C ALA A 210 12.40 16.79 -2.70
N ILE A 211 11.18 17.15 -3.08
CA ILE A 211 9.96 16.51 -2.60
C ILE A 211 9.09 16.13 -3.81
N LEU A 212 8.60 14.89 -3.81
CA LEU A 212 7.53 14.41 -4.66
C LEU A 212 6.24 14.36 -3.84
N PHE A 213 5.14 14.93 -4.34
CA PHE A 213 3.82 14.77 -3.74
C PHE A 213 2.78 14.39 -4.80
N PHE A 214 1.83 13.55 -4.42
CA PHE A 214 0.86 12.97 -5.34
C PHE A 214 -0.26 13.96 -5.69
N THR A 215 -0.61 14.01 -6.97
CA THR A 215 -1.67 14.84 -7.56
C THR A 215 -2.80 13.99 -8.18
N GLY A 216 -2.60 12.68 -8.27
CA GLY A 216 -3.59 11.70 -8.72
C GLY A 216 -4.20 10.85 -7.60
N THR A 217 -3.78 11.03 -6.35
CA THR A 217 -4.36 10.33 -5.19
C THR A 217 -4.17 11.15 -3.92
N PRO A 218 -5.20 11.31 -3.08
CA PRO A 218 -5.04 12.00 -1.80
C PRO A 218 -4.46 11.08 -0.72
N PHE A 219 -4.34 9.77 -1.01
CA PHE A 219 -4.05 8.72 -0.05
C PHE A 219 -2.57 8.47 0.21
N THR A 220 -1.69 8.99 -0.62
CA THR A 220 -0.26 8.68 -0.50
C THR A 220 0.49 9.89 0.02
N SER A 221 1.29 9.69 1.06
CA SER A 221 2.19 10.72 1.60
C SER A 221 3.32 11.04 0.61
N PRO A 222 3.94 12.22 0.73
CA PRO A 222 5.06 12.64 -0.12
C PRO A 222 6.32 11.78 0.03
N HIS A 223 7.15 11.74 -1.02
CA HIS A 223 8.52 11.22 -0.98
C HIS A 223 9.56 12.32 -0.93
N PHE A 224 10.64 12.09 -0.19
CA PHE A 224 11.71 13.06 0.07
C PHE A 224 13.02 12.53 -0.50
N PHE A 225 13.83 13.45 -1.03
CA PHE A 225 15.09 13.11 -1.66
C PHE A 225 16.17 14.10 -1.26
N VAL A 226 17.39 13.60 -1.15
CA VAL A 226 18.59 14.41 -0.92
C VAL A 226 19.65 14.07 -1.95
N ARG A 227 20.36 15.10 -2.42
CA ARG A 227 21.52 14.98 -3.30
C ARG A 227 22.78 14.93 -2.44
N GLU A 228 23.49 13.81 -2.52
CA GLU A 228 24.74 13.58 -1.79
C GLU A 228 25.80 13.09 -2.77
N SER A 229 26.95 13.75 -2.80
CA SER A 229 28.04 13.47 -3.76
C SER A 229 27.56 13.53 -5.22
N GLY A 230 26.67 14.48 -5.53
CA GLY A 230 26.14 14.70 -6.89
C GLY A 230 25.07 13.72 -7.35
N LYS A 231 24.64 12.77 -6.51
CA LYS A 231 23.60 11.77 -6.84
C LYS A 231 22.43 11.86 -5.85
N TRP A 232 21.23 11.55 -6.33
CA TRP A 232 20.00 11.58 -5.57
C TRP A 232 19.70 10.25 -4.88
N ARG A 233 19.32 10.34 -3.60
CA ARG A 233 18.87 9.21 -2.79
C ARG A 233 17.49 9.49 -2.20
N MET A 234 16.73 8.43 -1.98
CA MET A 234 15.48 8.42 -1.23
C MET A 234 15.77 8.64 0.27
N ASP A 235 15.09 9.61 0.89
CA ASP A 235 15.22 9.97 2.30
C ASP A 235 13.93 9.65 3.09
N ILE A 236 13.57 8.37 3.09
CA ILE A 236 12.39 7.84 3.80
C ILE A 236 12.48 8.13 5.31
N ALA A 237 13.69 8.18 5.88
CA ALA A 237 13.86 8.59 7.27
C ALA A 237 13.33 10.02 7.52
N ALA A 238 13.54 10.95 6.58
CA ALA A 238 12.92 12.27 6.66
C ALA A 238 11.42 12.25 6.39
N GLU A 239 10.93 11.40 5.48
CA GLU A 239 9.49 11.21 5.24
C GLU A 239 8.76 10.83 6.54
N VAL A 240 9.24 9.78 7.22
CA VAL A 240 8.65 9.26 8.46
C VAL A 240 8.68 10.29 9.59
N ARG A 241 9.70 11.14 9.66
CA ARG A 241 9.76 12.23 10.65
C ARG A 241 8.79 13.37 10.34
N ASN A 242 8.56 13.65 9.07
CA ASN A 242 7.86 14.84 8.62
C ASN A 242 6.41 14.60 8.20
N THR A 243 5.97 13.36 8.09
CA THR A 243 4.59 13.00 7.78
C THR A 243 3.97 12.20 8.92
N ARG A 244 2.64 12.24 9.00
CA ARG A 244 1.87 11.42 9.93
C ARG A 244 0.66 10.87 9.21
N GLU A 245 0.54 9.55 9.21
CA GLU A 245 -0.66 8.84 8.74
C GLU A 245 -1.77 8.88 9.81
N PHE A 246 -3.01 9.01 9.36
CA PHE A 246 -4.21 9.06 10.17
C PHE A 246 -5.16 7.91 9.81
N ALA A 247 -5.70 7.25 10.83
CA ALA A 247 -6.82 6.34 10.67
C ALA A 247 -8.14 7.08 10.92
N GLY A 248 -9.13 6.91 10.04
CA GLY A 248 -10.52 7.31 10.32
C GLY A 248 -10.84 8.81 10.31
N GLY A 249 -10.29 9.60 9.38
CA GLY A 249 -10.58 11.04 9.25
C GLY A 249 -10.79 11.52 7.81
N ARG A 250 -10.99 12.84 7.63
CA ARG A 250 -11.14 13.50 6.33
C ARG A 250 -9.89 13.40 5.45
N PHE A 251 -8.73 13.39 6.09
CA PHE A 251 -7.44 13.16 5.45
C PHE A 251 -6.80 11.94 6.10
N ASN A 252 -6.06 11.17 5.32
CA ASN A 252 -5.34 10.00 5.82
C ASN A 252 -3.87 10.28 6.12
N TRP A 253 -3.36 11.47 5.78
CA TRP A 253 -2.03 11.91 6.17
C TRP A 253 -1.92 13.44 6.28
N GLY A 254 -0.89 13.90 6.98
CA GLY A 254 -0.53 15.32 7.07
C GLY A 254 0.96 15.56 7.30
N TYR A 255 1.43 16.74 6.92
CA TYR A 255 2.79 17.22 7.14
C TYR A 255 2.95 17.78 8.56
N VAL A 256 3.87 17.19 9.33
CA VAL A 256 4.14 17.53 10.73
C VAL A 256 5.52 18.17 10.95
N GLY A 257 6.37 18.23 9.92
CA GLY A 257 7.68 18.89 9.98
C GLY A 257 7.61 20.39 10.31
N THR A 258 8.59 20.91 11.05
CA THR A 258 8.57 22.33 11.48
C THR A 258 9.87 23.08 11.28
N ASN A 259 11.03 22.47 11.57
CA ASN A 259 12.31 23.18 11.57
C ASN A 259 13.50 22.33 11.09
N ASP A 260 13.25 21.37 10.22
CA ASP A 260 14.30 20.66 9.47
C ASP A 260 14.56 21.33 8.11
N ALA A 261 15.53 20.81 7.36
CA ALA A 261 15.93 21.37 6.08
C ALA A 261 14.79 21.35 5.04
N TYR A 262 13.99 20.28 4.98
CA TYR A 262 12.84 20.19 4.07
C TYR A 262 11.73 21.16 4.50
N SER A 263 11.40 21.19 5.80
CA SER A 263 10.37 22.11 6.31
C SER A 263 10.66 23.57 5.97
N ARG A 264 11.93 23.99 6.03
CA ARG A 264 12.33 25.35 5.63
C ARG A 264 12.34 25.56 4.12
N ALA A 265 12.88 24.59 3.36
CA ALA A 265 13.06 24.74 1.90
C ALA A 265 11.75 24.70 1.11
N PHE A 266 10.71 24.04 1.65
CA PHE A 266 9.43 23.81 0.96
C PHE A 266 8.23 24.40 1.70
N ALA A 267 8.46 25.31 2.66
CA ALA A 267 7.40 25.93 3.46
C ALA A 267 6.33 26.62 2.59
N ASP A 268 6.75 27.21 1.46
CA ASP A 268 5.90 27.92 0.51
C ASP A 268 4.89 27.01 -0.21
N LEU A 269 5.17 25.71 -0.28
CA LEU A 269 4.29 24.71 -0.90
C LEU A 269 3.23 24.17 0.07
N LEU A 270 3.37 24.41 1.38
CA LEU A 270 2.44 23.88 2.38
C LEU A 270 1.22 24.79 2.55
N VAL A 271 0.07 24.17 2.75
CA VAL A 271 -1.20 24.84 3.09
C VAL A 271 -1.83 24.13 4.28
N ASN A 272 -2.48 24.88 5.16
CA ASN A 272 -3.26 24.32 6.26
C ASN A 272 -4.72 24.10 5.82
N LEU A 273 -5.14 22.84 5.77
CA LEU A 273 -6.50 22.42 5.43
C LEU A 273 -7.15 21.85 6.69
N ARG A 274 -7.99 22.66 7.34
CA ARG A 274 -8.74 22.28 8.56
C ARG A 274 -7.86 21.68 9.67
N GLY A 275 -6.70 22.29 9.92
CA GLY A 275 -5.75 21.83 10.95
C GLY A 275 -4.75 20.79 10.46
N VAL A 276 -4.84 20.33 9.21
CA VAL A 276 -3.90 19.38 8.61
C VAL A 276 -3.08 20.11 7.55
N ARG A 277 -1.75 20.16 7.71
CA ARG A 277 -0.87 20.73 6.67
C ARG A 277 -0.66 19.70 5.55
N ARG A 278 -0.82 20.13 4.30
CA ARG A 278 -0.62 19.32 3.09
C ARG A 278 0.03 20.19 2.00
N PHE A 279 0.45 19.58 0.89
CA PHE A 279 0.97 20.34 -0.26
C PHE A 279 -0.18 20.99 -1.01
N ARG A 280 -0.07 22.29 -1.29
CA ARG A 280 -1.12 23.11 -1.92
C ARG A 280 -1.61 22.53 -3.24
N ASP A 281 -0.67 22.13 -4.08
CA ASP A 281 -0.96 21.62 -5.42
C ASP A 281 -1.08 20.08 -5.46
N GLY A 282 -1.09 19.43 -4.29
CA GLY A 282 -1.34 18.00 -4.18
C GLY A 282 -2.83 17.64 -4.27
N ASP A 283 -3.12 16.35 -4.38
CA ASP A 283 -4.50 15.88 -4.27
C ASP A 283 -4.97 15.99 -2.80
N ASN A 284 -5.88 16.94 -2.60
CA ASN A 284 -6.43 17.30 -1.30
C ASN A 284 -7.94 16.97 -1.21
N ARG A 285 -8.45 16.06 -2.06
CA ARG A 285 -9.83 15.57 -1.95
C ARG A 285 -10.09 15.01 -0.55
N GLU A 286 -11.11 15.55 0.13
CA GLU A 286 -11.52 15.09 1.46
C GLU A 286 -12.25 13.74 1.36
N ILE A 287 -11.91 12.79 2.23
CA ILE A 287 -12.67 11.57 2.41
C ILE A 287 -14.01 11.93 3.07
N PRO A 288 -15.16 11.56 2.47
CA PRO A 288 -16.47 11.74 3.09
C PRO A 288 -16.57 10.88 4.36
N VAL A 289 -16.59 11.53 5.53
CA VAL A 289 -16.84 10.87 6.81
C VAL A 289 -18.31 11.10 7.19
N ARG A 290 -19.16 10.07 7.08
CA ARG A 290 -20.54 10.13 7.60
C ARG A 290 -20.49 9.99 9.13
N GLY A 291 -21.09 10.94 9.86
CA GLY A 291 -21.16 10.94 11.32
C GLY A 291 -20.45 12.09 12.05
N LEU A 292 -19.74 12.98 11.33
CA LEU A 292 -19.19 14.24 11.86
C LEU A 292 -20.09 15.44 11.51
N GLN A 293 -21.41 15.30 11.68
CA GLN A 293 -22.30 16.46 11.79
C GLN A 293 -22.40 16.81 13.27
N GLY A 294 -21.74 17.91 13.67
CA GLY A 294 -21.81 18.45 15.03
C GLY A 294 -20.58 18.17 15.88
N SER A 295 -19.60 19.07 15.80
CA SER A 295 -18.69 19.42 16.89
C SER A 295 -18.35 20.89 16.76
#